data_AF-A0A957GC62-F1
#
_entry.id   AF-A0A957GC62-F1
#
_cell.length_a   1.000
_cell.length_b   1.000
_cell.length_c   1.000
_cell.angle_alpha   90.00
_cell.angle_beta   90.00
_cell.angle_gamma   90.00
#
_symmetry.space_group_name_H-M   'P 1'
#
loop_
_entity.id
_entity.type
_entity.pdbx_description
1 polymer ?
#
loop_
_entity_poly.entity_id
_entity_poly.type
_entity_poly.pdbx_seq_one_letter_code
_entity_poly.pdbx_strand_id
1 'polypeptide(L)'
;MKIHARILRLSPRRWPLLLAILLLTSLLGSHQSQLSAQEIEKVDMTGWTTTMRSLYADQEPAQRLAPLSAVPCVAGFAGTYPCDNVDLLAFMPLSTFAATGGNDNWGWTDPLTGKEYALMGLNNGTAFVDISDPVNPLYLGKL
;
A
#
# COMPACT_ATOMS: atom_id res chain seq x y z
N MET A 1 -1.84 -14.18 -0.43
CA MET A 1 -1.62 -14.68 0.94
C MET A 1 -2.86 -14.38 1.79
N LYS A 2 -3.44 -15.43 2.42
CA LYS A 2 -4.58 -15.47 3.37
C LYS A 2 -5.93 -14.86 2.94
N ILE A 3 -6.77 -15.68 2.30
CA ILE A 3 -8.23 -15.56 2.40
C ILE A 3 -8.69 -16.66 3.36
N HIS A 4 -9.23 -16.29 4.52
CA HIS A 4 -9.70 -17.25 5.52
C HIS A 4 -11.06 -17.82 5.09
N ALA A 5 -11.10 -19.11 4.76
CA ALA A 5 -12.37 -19.84 4.62
C ALA A 5 -12.95 -20.13 6.01
N ARG A 6 -13.99 -19.38 6.42
CA ARG A 6 -14.83 -19.75 7.56
C ARG A 6 -16.05 -20.52 7.06
N ILE A 7 -15.99 -21.84 7.17
CA ILE A 7 -17.15 -22.72 6.98
C ILE A 7 -17.94 -22.73 8.29
N LEU A 8 -19.09 -22.05 8.33
CA LEU A 8 -20.04 -22.13 9.43
C LEU A 8 -21.05 -23.26 9.14
N ARG A 9 -21.04 -24.32 9.95
CA ARG A 9 -22.08 -25.37 9.94
C ARG A 9 -23.38 -24.78 10.50
N LEU A 10 -24.42 -24.67 9.67
CA LEU A 10 -25.77 -24.36 10.12
C LEU A 10 -26.46 -25.63 10.64
N SER A 11 -26.98 -25.59 11.86
CA SER A 11 -27.68 -26.71 12.50
C SER A 11 -29.13 -26.84 11.96
N PRO A 12 -29.70 -28.05 11.81
CA PRO A 12 -30.94 -28.28 11.03
C PRO A 12 -32.26 -27.93 11.75
N ARG A 13 -32.23 -27.30 12.92
CA ARG A 13 -33.40 -27.22 13.84
C ARG A 13 -34.23 -25.93 13.81
N ARG A 14 -34.11 -25.07 12.79
CA ARG A 14 -34.81 -23.76 12.78
C ARG A 14 -35.73 -23.50 11.58
N TRP A 15 -36.07 -24.52 10.80
CA TRP A 15 -36.79 -24.34 9.54
C TRP A 15 -38.31 -24.07 9.59
N PRO A 16 -39.10 -24.32 10.65
CA PRO A 16 -40.54 -24.04 10.56
C PRO A 16 -40.96 -22.59 10.88
N LEU A 17 -40.06 -21.76 11.44
CA LEU A 17 -40.39 -20.35 11.78
C LEU A 17 -40.11 -19.35 10.65
N LEU A 18 -39.33 -19.74 9.63
CA LEU A 18 -38.98 -18.85 8.52
C LEU A 18 -40.03 -18.82 7.39
N LEU A 19 -40.96 -19.78 7.33
CA LEU A 19 -42.02 -19.83 6.32
C LEU A 19 -43.27 -19.01 6.71
N ALA A 20 -43.51 -18.74 8.00
CA ALA A 20 -44.65 -17.95 8.45
C ALA A 20 -44.47 -16.43 8.26
N ILE A 21 -43.23 -15.95 8.17
CA ILE A 21 -42.93 -14.52 8.00
C ILE A 21 -43.05 -14.07 6.53
N LEU A 22 -42.90 -15.00 5.57
CA LEU A 22 -42.98 -14.70 4.13
C LEU A 22 -44.41 -14.57 3.57
N LEU A 23 -45.45 -14.90 4.34
CA LEU A 23 -46.86 -14.78 3.90
C LEU A 23 -47.60 -13.56 4.47
N LEU A 24 -46.98 -12.76 5.34
CA LEU A 24 -47.61 -11.57 5.95
C LEU A 24 -47.18 -10.23 5.34
N THR A 25 -46.22 -10.21 4.40
CA THR A 25 -45.77 -8.97 3.73
C THR A 25 -46.45 -8.70 2.39
N SER A 26 -47.42 -9.52 1.95
CA SER A 26 -48.14 -9.31 0.67
C SER A 26 -49.37 -8.41 0.76
N LEU A 27 -49.67 -7.81 1.92
CA LEU A 27 -50.85 -6.96 2.13
C LEU A 27 -50.54 -5.48 2.44
N LEU A 28 -49.27 -5.07 2.44
CA LEU A 28 -48.90 -3.65 2.40
C LEU A 28 -48.42 -3.35 0.99
N GLY A 29 -49.25 -2.58 0.28
CA GLY A 29 -49.13 -2.28 -1.13
C GLY A 29 -47.73 -1.79 -1.53
N SER A 30 -47.41 -2.08 -2.79
CA SER A 30 -46.33 -1.50 -3.54
C SER A 30 -46.46 0.03 -3.58
N HIS A 31 -45.88 0.72 -2.59
CA HIS A 31 -45.40 2.09 -2.82
C HIS A 31 -44.13 1.98 -3.65
N GLN A 32 -44.31 1.90 -4.96
CA GLN A 32 -43.21 2.01 -5.91
C GLN A 32 -42.89 3.50 -6.00
N SER A 33 -41.98 3.96 -5.15
CA SER A 33 -41.29 5.23 -5.36
C SER A 33 -40.60 5.12 -6.72
N GLN A 34 -41.09 5.87 -7.70
CA GLN A 34 -40.41 6.05 -8.98
C GLN A 34 -39.09 6.78 -8.70
N LEU A 35 -38.03 6.03 -8.40
CA LEU A 35 -36.69 6.51 -8.65
C LEU A 35 -36.58 6.51 -10.17
N SER A 36 -36.70 7.71 -10.76
CA SER A 36 -36.26 7.92 -12.12
C SER A 36 -34.84 7.36 -12.21
N ALA A 37 -34.55 6.62 -13.28
CA ALA A 37 -33.19 6.34 -13.67
C ALA A 37 -32.54 7.71 -13.93
N GLN A 38 -32.00 8.33 -12.88
CA GLN A 38 -31.10 9.44 -13.02
C GLN A 38 -29.93 8.89 -13.80
N GLU A 39 -29.79 9.45 -14.99
CA GLU A 39 -28.78 9.12 -15.97
C GLU A 39 -27.43 9.04 -15.25
N ILE A 40 -26.72 7.92 -15.43
CA ILE A 40 -25.28 7.89 -15.22
C ILE A 40 -24.74 8.87 -16.26
N GLU A 41 -24.65 10.15 -15.87
CA GLU A 41 -23.93 11.14 -16.62
C GLU A 41 -22.54 10.57 -16.82
N LYS A 42 -22.16 10.43 -18.08
CA LYS A 42 -20.89 9.91 -18.56
C LYS A 42 -19.80 10.39 -17.62
N VAL A 43 -19.24 9.50 -16.81
CA VAL A 43 -18.02 9.83 -16.06
C VAL A 43 -17.00 10.18 -17.14
N ASP A 44 -16.67 11.48 -17.22
CA ASP A 44 -15.74 11.98 -18.21
C ASP A 44 -14.35 11.44 -17.87
N MET A 45 -14.01 10.33 -18.51
CA MET A 45 -12.71 9.67 -18.38
C MET A 45 -11.56 10.55 -18.89
N THR A 46 -11.84 11.64 -19.62
CA THR A 46 -10.80 12.60 -20.02
C THR A 46 -10.29 13.40 -18.82
N GLY A 47 -11.14 13.68 -17.83
CA GLY A 47 -10.75 14.33 -16.56
C GLY A 47 -9.79 13.48 -15.73
N TRP A 48 -9.95 12.16 -15.73
CA TRP A 48 -8.99 11.24 -15.10
C TRP A 48 -7.65 11.23 -15.82
N THR A 49 -7.61 11.37 -17.15
CA THR A 49 -6.34 11.45 -17.88
C THR A 49 -5.60 12.77 -17.66
N THR A 50 -6.32 13.89 -17.51
CA THR A 50 -5.71 15.19 -17.21
C THR A 50 -5.24 15.26 -15.75
N THR A 51 -6.04 14.75 -14.81
CA THR A 51 -5.67 14.69 -13.39
C THR A 51 -4.53 13.71 -13.17
N MET A 52 -4.55 12.52 -13.77
CA MET A 52 -3.40 11.61 -13.70
C MET A 52 -2.17 12.20 -14.37
N ARG A 53 -2.31 12.89 -15.51
CA ARG A 53 -1.18 13.57 -16.16
C ARG A 53 -0.57 14.65 -15.26
N SER A 54 -1.37 15.45 -14.55
CA SER A 54 -0.82 16.45 -13.62
C SER A 54 -0.17 15.77 -12.41
N LEU A 55 -0.80 14.74 -11.84
CA LEU A 55 -0.25 13.97 -10.73
C LEU A 55 1.06 13.22 -11.11
N TYR A 56 1.18 12.74 -12.35
CA TYR A 56 2.42 12.13 -12.86
C TYR A 56 3.44 13.15 -13.37
N ALA A 57 3.03 14.36 -13.73
CA ALA A 57 3.95 15.43 -14.14
C ALA A 57 4.71 16.03 -12.93
N ASP A 58 4.12 15.97 -11.74
CA ASP A 58 4.76 16.39 -10.49
C ASP A 58 5.67 15.30 -9.88
N GLN A 59 5.71 14.10 -10.46
CA GLN A 59 6.67 13.06 -10.08
C GLN A 59 8.04 13.41 -10.69
N GLU A 60 8.87 14.12 -9.93
CA GLU A 60 10.31 14.25 -10.20
C GLU A 60 10.88 12.85 -10.51
N PRO A 61 11.67 12.67 -11.58
CA PRO A 61 12.21 11.37 -11.91
C PRO A 61 13.05 10.88 -10.72
N ALA A 62 12.77 9.65 -10.25
CA ALA A 62 13.44 9.00 -9.12
C ALA A 62 14.99 8.98 -9.20
N GLN A 63 15.55 9.41 -10.33
CA GLN A 63 16.98 9.50 -10.61
C GLN A 63 17.66 10.78 -10.08
N ARG A 64 16.95 11.78 -9.54
CA ARG A 64 17.55 13.03 -9.01
C ARG A 64 17.55 13.20 -7.49
N LEU A 65 17.13 12.18 -6.73
CA LEU A 65 17.12 12.29 -5.27
C LEU A 65 18.53 12.12 -4.71
N ALA A 66 18.93 13.02 -3.81
CA ALA A 66 20.19 12.91 -3.07
C ALA A 66 20.00 11.99 -1.86
N PRO A 67 21.03 11.22 -1.46
CA PRO A 67 20.99 10.45 -0.23
C PRO A 67 20.84 11.38 0.99
N LEU A 68 20.10 10.92 2.00
CA LEU A 68 19.92 11.62 3.28
C LEU A 68 20.38 10.72 4.43
N SER A 69 20.79 11.32 5.54
CA SER A 69 21.19 10.63 6.77
C SER A 69 20.76 11.47 7.98
N ALA A 70 20.26 10.79 9.02
CA ALA A 70 19.88 11.33 10.32
C ALA A 70 19.00 12.60 10.24
N VAL A 71 17.91 12.54 9.49
CA VAL A 71 16.98 13.66 9.32
C VAL A 71 15.84 13.56 10.34
N PRO A 72 15.77 14.46 11.33
CA PRO A 72 14.74 14.40 12.36
C PRO A 72 13.36 14.76 11.79
N CYS A 73 12.31 14.17 12.36
CA CYS A 73 10.93 14.51 12.09
C CYS A 73 10.54 15.79 12.83
N VAL A 74 10.51 16.91 12.10
CA VAL A 74 10.16 18.22 12.67
C VAL A 74 8.93 18.75 11.94
N ALA A 75 7.90 19.14 12.70
CA ALA A 75 6.66 19.68 12.16
C ALA A 75 5.98 18.76 11.11
N GLY A 76 6.07 17.44 11.28
CA GLY A 76 5.45 16.44 10.41
C GLY A 76 6.25 16.09 9.15
N PHE A 77 7.51 16.54 9.04
CA PHE A 77 8.37 16.22 7.91
C PHE A 77 9.80 15.85 8.34
N ALA A 78 10.37 14.84 7.69
CA ALA A 78 11.78 14.50 7.73
C ALA A 78 12.37 14.78 6.33
N GLY A 79 12.88 15.99 6.15
CA GLY A 79 13.22 16.50 4.82
C GLY A 79 11.96 16.76 4.01
N THR A 80 11.81 16.12 2.85
CA THR A 80 10.59 16.20 2.02
C THR A 80 9.58 15.09 2.30
N TYR A 81 9.94 14.12 3.16
CA TYR A 81 9.11 12.96 3.46
C TYR A 81 8.17 13.27 4.64
N PRO A 82 6.84 13.12 4.48
CA PRO A 82 5.92 13.19 5.60
C PRO A 82 6.29 12.16 6.67
N CYS A 83 6.23 12.55 7.93
CA CYS A 83 6.55 11.70 9.06
C CYS A 83 5.60 11.94 10.24
N ASP A 84 5.47 10.94 11.10
CA ASP A 84 4.69 11.02 12.34
C ASP A 84 5.55 10.52 13.51
N ASN A 85 6.26 11.45 14.15
CA ASN A 85 7.17 11.17 15.28
C ASN A 85 8.17 10.04 15.02
N VAL A 86 8.62 9.91 13.76
CA VAL A 86 9.63 8.92 13.32
C VAL A 86 10.65 9.63 12.44
N ASP A 87 11.90 9.57 12.84
CA ASP A 87 13.02 10.16 12.11
C ASP A 87 13.40 9.32 10.89
N LEU A 88 13.89 9.97 9.84
CA LEU A 88 14.48 9.31 8.68
C LEU A 88 15.97 9.12 8.93
N LEU A 89 16.36 7.91 9.34
CA LEU A 89 17.76 7.60 9.67
C LEU A 89 18.65 7.55 8.44
N ALA A 90 18.17 6.99 7.34
CA ALA A 90 18.88 7.01 6.07
C ALA A 90 17.93 6.90 4.88
N PHE A 91 18.31 7.53 3.77
CA PHE A 91 17.66 7.39 2.48
C PHE A 91 18.70 7.12 1.40
N MET A 92 18.52 6.03 0.65
CA MET A 92 19.37 5.62 -0.47
C MET A 92 18.55 5.65 -1.76
N PRO A 93 18.82 6.56 -2.71
CA PRO A 93 18.06 6.63 -3.97
C PRO A 93 18.30 5.40 -4.84
N LEU A 94 17.36 5.08 -5.74
CA LEU A 94 17.48 3.93 -6.66
C LEU A 94 18.72 4.03 -7.58
N SER A 95 19.20 5.25 -7.83
CA SER A 95 20.45 5.49 -8.56
C SER A 95 21.67 4.89 -7.86
N THR A 96 21.68 4.79 -6.53
CA THR A 96 22.73 4.11 -5.75
C THR A 96 22.87 2.63 -6.16
N PHE A 97 21.78 1.99 -6.56
CA PHE A 97 21.74 0.58 -6.96
C PHE A 97 21.82 0.37 -8.47
N ALA A 98 22.04 1.45 -9.24
CA ALA A 98 21.91 1.45 -10.70
C ALA A 98 20.60 0.80 -11.16
N ALA A 99 19.49 1.17 -10.52
CA ALA A 99 18.15 0.66 -10.79
C ALA A 99 17.18 1.83 -11.08
N THR A 100 16.04 1.52 -11.71
CA THR A 100 14.99 2.51 -12.00
C THR A 100 13.64 2.16 -11.37
N GLY A 101 13.55 0.99 -10.74
CA GLY A 101 12.40 0.59 -9.93
C GLY A 101 12.83 -0.35 -8.81
N GLY A 102 12.08 -0.31 -7.71
CA GLY A 102 12.16 -1.28 -6.62
C GLY A 102 10.81 -1.98 -6.44
N ASN A 103 10.79 -3.07 -5.69
CA ASN A 103 9.54 -3.70 -5.26
C ASN A 103 9.46 -3.82 -3.72
N ASP A 104 10.09 -4.84 -3.15
CA ASP A 104 9.87 -5.33 -1.80
C ASP A 104 11.19 -5.35 -1.03
N ASN A 105 11.11 -5.14 0.28
CA ASN A 105 12.25 -4.98 1.17
C ASN A 105 12.14 -5.97 2.31
N TRP A 106 13.13 -6.85 2.47
CA TRP A 106 13.19 -7.82 3.56
C TRP A 106 14.37 -7.53 4.48
N GLY A 107 14.23 -7.88 5.75
CA GLY A 107 15.29 -7.74 6.76
C GLY A 107 15.81 -9.10 7.20
N TRP A 108 17.10 -9.17 7.51
CA TRP A 108 17.72 -10.32 8.18
C TRP A 108 18.77 -9.86 9.18
N THR A 109 18.80 -10.50 10.35
CA THR A 109 19.83 -10.29 11.38
C THR A 109 20.69 -11.54 11.46
N ASP A 110 22.00 -11.38 11.34
CA ASP A 110 22.96 -12.46 11.53
C ASP A 110 22.98 -12.88 13.02
N PRO A 111 22.58 -14.12 13.35
CA PRO A 111 22.55 -14.57 14.75
C PRO A 111 23.93 -14.69 15.41
N LEU A 112 25.02 -14.72 14.62
CA LEU A 112 26.38 -14.84 15.14
C LEU A 112 27.04 -13.48 15.39
N THR A 113 26.83 -12.52 14.49
CA THR A 113 27.49 -11.21 14.56
C THR A 113 26.56 -10.10 15.04
N GLY A 114 25.25 -10.32 15.03
CA GLY A 114 24.24 -9.29 15.29
C GLY A 114 24.09 -8.27 14.16
N LYS A 115 24.80 -8.44 13.03
CA LYS A 115 24.68 -7.54 11.89
C LYS A 115 23.30 -7.61 11.28
N GLU A 116 22.75 -6.45 10.95
CA GLU A 116 21.44 -6.32 10.32
C GLU A 116 21.60 -5.98 8.85
N TYR A 117 20.78 -6.62 8.01
CA TYR A 117 20.84 -6.48 6.57
C TYR A 117 19.45 -6.20 6.01
N ALA A 118 19.38 -5.24 5.10
CA ALA A 118 18.24 -5.04 4.22
C ALA A 118 18.52 -5.70 2.85
N LEU A 119 17.55 -6.49 2.38
CA LEU A 119 17.51 -7.06 1.05
C LEU A 119 16.44 -6.32 0.28
N MET A 120 16.80 -5.65 -0.81
CA MET A 120 15.88 -4.87 -1.61
C MET A 120 15.73 -5.49 -2.99
N GLY A 121 14.52 -5.86 -3.35
CA GLY A 121 14.21 -6.27 -4.71
C GLY A 121 14.13 -5.06 -5.64
N LEU A 122 14.81 -5.17 -6.77
CA LEU A 122 14.95 -4.14 -7.79
C LEU A 122 14.42 -4.65 -9.11
N ASN A 123 14.10 -3.74 -10.02
CA ASN A 123 13.67 -4.09 -11.37
C ASN A 123 14.78 -4.77 -12.20
N ASN A 124 16.02 -4.82 -11.70
CA ASN A 124 17.16 -5.42 -12.35
C ASN A 124 18.09 -6.18 -11.39
N GLY A 125 17.55 -6.73 -10.30
CA GLY A 125 18.32 -7.58 -9.39
C GLY A 125 17.83 -7.54 -7.94
N THR A 126 18.64 -8.05 -7.03
CA THR A 126 18.43 -7.92 -5.57
C THR A 126 19.64 -7.26 -4.93
N ALA A 127 19.46 -6.11 -4.27
CA ALA A 127 20.53 -5.42 -3.55
C ALA A 127 20.62 -5.88 -2.10
N PHE A 128 21.85 -5.89 -1.58
CA PHE A 128 22.18 -6.22 -0.20
C PHE A 128 22.80 -4.99 0.47
N VAL A 129 22.24 -4.58 1.61
CA VAL A 129 22.68 -3.40 2.35
C VAL A 129 22.90 -3.80 3.81
N ASP A 130 24.10 -3.57 4.34
CA ASP A 130 24.36 -3.65 5.78
C ASP A 130 23.79 -2.40 6.45
N ILE A 131 22.85 -2.62 7.37
CA ILE A 131 22.14 -1.58 8.12
C ILE A 131 22.47 -1.62 9.62
N SER A 132 23.56 -2.29 10.00
CA SER A 132 24.00 -2.40 11.40
C SER A 132 24.31 -1.03 12.02
N ASP A 133 24.74 -0.07 11.19
CA ASP A 133 24.68 1.36 11.52
C ASP A 133 23.55 2.00 10.70
N PRO A 134 22.38 2.26 11.30
CA PRO A 134 21.20 2.67 10.56
C PRO A 134 21.29 4.10 9.99
N VAL A 135 22.22 4.93 10.46
CA VAL A 135 22.47 6.26 9.89
C VAL A 135 23.55 6.24 8.80
N ASN A 136 24.35 5.17 8.73
CA ASN A 136 25.38 4.96 7.71
C ASN A 136 25.25 3.58 7.03
N PRO A 137 24.14 3.30 6.32
CA PRO A 137 23.97 2.02 5.65
C PRO A 137 25.01 1.81 4.54
N LEU A 138 25.52 0.60 4.43
CA LEU A 138 26.56 0.23 3.47
C LEU A 138 25.99 -0.69 2.38
N TYR A 139 25.98 -0.21 1.13
CA TYR A 139 25.65 -1.04 -0.03
C TYR A 139 26.74 -2.06 -0.31
N LEU A 140 26.41 -3.35 -0.23
CA LEU A 140 27.33 -4.47 -0.40
C LEU A 140 27.41 -4.98 -1.84
N GLY A 141 26.38 -4.70 -2.65
CA GLY A 141 26.27 -5.16 -4.03
C GLY A 141 24.88 -5.69 -4.37
N LYS A 142 24.72 -6.15 -5.62
CA LYS A 142 23.49 -6.77 -6.11
C LYS A 142 23.74 -8.04 -6.93
N LEU A 143 22.76 -8.94 -6.92
CA LEU A 143 22.66 -10.14 -7.77
C LEU A 143 21.74 -9.89 -8.97
#